data_AF-A0A133ZS15-F1
#
_entry.id   AF-A0A133ZS15-F1
#
_cell.length_a   1.000
_cell.length_b   1.000
_cell.length_c   1.000
_cell.angle_alpha   90.00
_cell.angle_beta   90.00
_cell.angle_gamma   90.00
#
_symmetry.space_group_name_H-M   'P 1'
#
loop_
_entity.id
_entity.type
_entity.pdbx_description
1 polymer ?
#
loop_
_entity_poly.entity_id
_entity_poly.type
_entity_poly.pdbx_seq_one_letter_code
_entity_poly.pdbx_strand_id
1 'polypeptide(L)'
;MKKNRKRQLTKHKKLSNNQIIEIDNCSPLEILKLQKDIMIIAEGEGIVFVSGKGKRKSKVQQPYEELESCGKRLMSYKECFEIMGKDRNSYSKTDLEATFMRMKEDYMLNGQLKPAYNVQIGVENYFIVHGYISNDCTDYNILIPVLEKHKKAFEIELEEVTADSGYCSEKIFYI
;
A
#
# COMPACT_ATOMS: atom_id res chain seq x y z
N MET A 1 4.00 -18.36 3.24
CA MET A 1 5.13 -18.40 4.18
C MET A 1 6.53 -18.42 3.53
N LYS A 2 6.93 -19.45 2.75
CA LYS A 2 8.31 -19.57 2.20
C LYS A 2 8.79 -18.39 1.33
N LYS A 3 7.93 -17.80 0.48
CA LYS A 3 8.27 -16.64 -0.37
C LYS A 3 8.53 -15.35 0.41
N ASN A 4 7.70 -15.04 1.42
CA ASN A 4 7.92 -13.86 2.28
C ASN A 4 9.16 -14.02 3.17
N ARG A 5 9.43 -15.22 3.70
CA ARG A 5 10.70 -15.53 4.38
C ARG A 5 11.90 -15.33 3.46
N LYS A 6 11.85 -15.83 2.21
CA LYS A 6 12.91 -15.60 1.22
C LYS A 6 13.13 -14.11 0.94
N ARG A 7 12.07 -13.30 0.82
CA ARG A 7 12.18 -11.84 0.63
C ARG A 7 12.82 -11.11 1.82
N GLN A 8 12.52 -11.53 3.05
CA GLN A 8 13.20 -10.97 4.23
C GLN A 8 14.69 -11.35 4.27
N LEU A 9 15.03 -12.56 3.83
CA LEU A 9 16.41 -13.05 3.75
C LEU A 9 17.23 -12.34 2.65
N THR A 10 16.60 -11.94 1.54
CA THR A 10 17.31 -11.28 0.42
C THR A 10 17.59 -9.79 0.62
N LYS A 11 17.23 -9.19 1.78
CA LYS A 11 17.50 -7.78 2.13
C LYS A 11 17.10 -6.74 1.08
N HIS A 12 16.23 -7.07 0.12
CA HIS A 12 15.73 -6.06 -0.81
C HIS A 12 14.96 -5.01 -0.01
N LYS A 13 15.51 -3.80 0.05
CA LYS A 13 14.81 -2.65 0.65
C LYS A 13 13.52 -2.43 -0.12
N LYS A 14 12.43 -2.21 0.62
CA LYS A 14 11.16 -1.78 0.04
C LYS A 14 11.41 -0.46 -0.71
N LEU A 15 10.96 -0.39 -1.97
CA LEU A 15 10.94 0.86 -2.73
C LEU A 15 10.02 1.86 -2.01
N SER A 16 10.47 3.11 -1.92
CA SER A 16 9.65 4.16 -1.34
C SER A 16 8.41 4.36 -2.20
N ASN A 17 7.26 4.63 -1.58
CA ASN A 17 6.00 4.90 -2.29
C ASN A 17 6.09 6.13 -3.22
N ASN A 18 7.15 6.94 -3.11
CA ASN A 18 7.37 8.16 -3.91
C ASN A 18 8.34 7.97 -5.08
N GLN A 19 8.85 6.76 -5.33
CA GLN A 19 9.81 6.52 -6.41
C GLN A 19 9.13 6.26 -7.75
N ILE A 20 9.77 6.73 -8.83
CA ILE A 20 9.44 6.34 -10.19
C ILE A 20 9.50 4.82 -10.25
N ILE A 21 8.43 4.20 -10.72
CA ILE A 21 8.31 2.74 -10.78
C ILE A 21 8.96 2.30 -12.08
N GLU A 22 10.06 1.57 -11.95
CA GLU A 22 10.70 0.87 -13.06
C GLU A 22 10.44 -0.63 -12.90
N ILE A 23 10.17 -1.31 -14.01
CA ILE A 23 10.15 -2.78 -14.06
C ILE A 23 11.34 -3.21 -14.89
N ASP A 24 12.20 -4.06 -14.34
CA ASP A 24 13.39 -4.57 -15.00
C ASP A 24 14.31 -3.45 -15.55
N ASN A 25 14.41 -2.33 -14.80
CA ASN A 25 15.14 -1.11 -15.16
C ASN A 25 14.60 -0.37 -16.40
N CYS A 26 13.35 -0.61 -16.79
CA CYS A 26 12.69 0.12 -17.86
C CYS A 26 11.65 1.08 -17.29
N SER A 27 11.76 2.36 -17.65
CA SER A 27 10.77 3.39 -17.41
C SER A 27 9.56 3.23 -18.34
N PRO A 28 8.39 3.80 -17.99
CA PRO A 28 7.22 3.81 -18.88
C PRO A 28 7.51 4.41 -20.27
N LEU A 29 8.39 5.42 -20.34
CA LEU A 29 8.76 6.08 -21.60
C LEU A 29 9.61 5.17 -22.49
N GLU A 30 10.54 4.42 -21.91
CA GLU A 30 11.36 3.46 -22.65
C GLU A 30 10.53 2.32 -23.20
N ILE A 31 9.58 1.79 -22.43
CA ILE A 31 8.64 0.76 -22.91
C ILE A 31 7.85 1.28 -24.10
N LEU A 32 7.33 2.51 -24.03
CA LEU A 32 6.58 3.11 -25.13
C LEU A 32 7.44 3.34 -26.38
N LYS A 33 8.73 3.68 -26.20
CA LYS A 33 9.68 3.80 -27.30
C LYS A 33 9.92 2.44 -27.97
N LEU A 34 10.22 1.40 -27.17
CA LEU A 34 10.43 0.05 -27.66
C LEU A 34 9.20 -0.50 -28.40
N GLN A 35 7.99 -0.23 -27.91
CA GLN A 35 6.77 -0.63 -28.61
C GLN A 35 6.62 0.03 -29.98
N LYS A 36 6.96 1.32 -30.09
CA LYS A 36 6.93 2.04 -31.39
C LYS A 36 7.97 1.47 -32.34
N ASP A 37 9.17 1.21 -31.86
CA ASP A 37 10.25 0.64 -32.68
C ASP A 37 9.85 -0.75 -33.24
N ILE A 38 9.22 -1.60 -32.43
CA ILE A 38 8.69 -2.89 -32.87
C ILE A 38 7.56 -2.74 -33.89
N MET A 39 6.69 -1.73 -33.72
CA MET A 39 5.62 -1.46 -34.67
C MET A 39 6.17 -1.06 -36.05
N ILE A 40 7.20 -0.20 -36.08
CA ILE A 40 7.89 0.21 -37.32
C ILE A 40 8.52 -1.01 -38.01
N ILE A 41 9.15 -1.91 -37.25
CA ILE A 41 9.71 -3.16 -37.80
C ILE A 41 8.61 -4.04 -38.38
N ALA A 42 7.48 -4.19 -37.68
CA ALA A 42 6.35 -4.98 -38.17
C ALA A 42 5.77 -4.41 -39.48
N GLU A 43 5.65 -3.09 -39.58
CA GLU A 43 5.21 -2.40 -40.80
C GLU A 43 6.20 -2.58 -41.96
N GLY A 44 7.49 -2.41 -41.69
CA GLY A 44 8.56 -2.58 -42.69
C GLY A 44 8.68 -4.01 -43.22
N GLU A 45 8.39 -5.01 -42.38
CA GLU A 45 8.38 -6.43 -42.75
C GLU A 45 7.00 -6.93 -43.25
N GLY A 46 5.97 -6.07 -43.28
CA GLY A 46 4.62 -6.45 -43.69
C GLY A 46 3.95 -7.47 -42.75
N ILE A 47 4.36 -7.52 -41.49
CA ILE A 47 3.84 -8.47 -40.49
C ILE A 47 2.52 -7.96 -39.94
N VAL A 48 1.44 -8.70 -40.22
CA VAL A 48 0.12 -8.44 -39.66
C VAL A 48 -0.04 -9.15 -38.32
N PHE A 49 -0.40 -8.40 -37.28
CA PHE A 49 -0.65 -8.98 -35.95
C PHE A 49 -1.94 -9.80 -35.95
N VAL A 50 -1.90 -10.95 -35.30
CA VAL A 50 -3.01 -11.90 -35.26
C VAL A 50 -3.55 -12.10 -33.85
N SER A 51 -4.87 -12.13 -33.71
CA SER A 51 -5.57 -12.41 -32.45
C SER A 51 -6.55 -13.57 -32.61
N GLY A 52 -6.92 -14.20 -31.48
CA GLY A 52 -7.86 -15.32 -31.44
C GLY A 52 -7.22 -16.71 -31.29
N LYS A 53 -8.06 -17.70 -30.96
CA LYS A 53 -7.63 -19.09 -30.71
C LYS A 53 -7.10 -19.73 -32.02
N GLY A 54 -6.05 -20.53 -31.91
CA GLY A 54 -5.46 -21.25 -33.05
C GLY A 54 -4.55 -20.41 -33.96
N LYS A 55 -4.46 -19.08 -33.76
CA LYS A 55 -3.53 -18.23 -34.51
C LYS A 55 -2.17 -18.16 -33.81
N ARG A 56 -1.10 -18.43 -34.54
CA ARG A 56 0.27 -18.34 -34.03
C ARG A 56 0.80 -16.91 -34.18
N LYS A 57 1.15 -16.28 -33.06
CA LYS A 57 1.74 -14.94 -33.03
C LYS A 57 3.16 -14.96 -33.62
N SER A 58 3.51 -13.93 -34.38
CA SER A 58 4.85 -13.77 -34.93
C SER A 58 5.88 -13.52 -33.83
N LYS A 59 7.16 -13.73 -34.13
CA LYS A 59 8.26 -13.40 -33.20
C LYS A 59 8.35 -11.91 -32.88
N VAL A 60 7.77 -11.04 -33.72
CA VAL A 60 7.70 -9.58 -33.55
C VAL A 60 6.50 -9.18 -32.69
N GLN A 61 5.36 -9.84 -32.86
CA GLN A 61 4.15 -9.59 -32.08
C GLN A 61 4.32 -9.99 -30.60
N GLN A 62 5.04 -11.08 -30.31
CA GLN A 62 5.26 -11.54 -28.93
C GLN A 62 5.89 -10.47 -28.02
N PRO A 63 7.06 -9.87 -28.35
CA PRO A 63 7.66 -8.84 -27.52
C PRO A 63 6.82 -7.56 -27.46
N TYR A 64 6.07 -7.21 -28.52
CA TYR A 64 5.15 -6.08 -28.49
C TYR A 64 4.09 -6.23 -27.38
N GLU A 65 3.43 -7.40 -27.34
CA GLU A 65 2.39 -7.68 -26.35
C GLU A 65 2.97 -7.85 -24.94
N GLU A 66 4.19 -8.37 -24.83
CA GLU A 66 4.89 -8.48 -23.54
C GLU A 66 5.20 -7.08 -22.98
N LEU A 67 5.71 -6.17 -23.81
CA LEU A 67 5.89 -4.77 -23.45
C LEU A 67 4.56 -4.09 -23.09
N GLU A 68 3.48 -4.40 -23.81
CA GLU A 68 2.14 -3.88 -23.50
C GLU A 68 1.66 -4.33 -22.13
N SER A 69 1.84 -5.62 -21.82
CA SER A 69 1.53 -6.21 -20.51
C SER A 69 2.36 -5.57 -19.40
N CYS A 70 3.66 -5.39 -19.63
CA CYS A 70 4.56 -4.71 -18.70
C CYS A 70 4.13 -3.26 -18.45
N GLY A 71 3.78 -2.51 -19.51
CA GLY A 71 3.29 -1.14 -19.41
C GLY A 71 1.99 -1.03 -18.62
N LYS A 72 1.01 -1.91 -18.90
CA LYS A 72 -0.24 -1.99 -18.13
C LYS A 72 0.02 -2.26 -16.65
N ARG A 73 0.93 -3.19 -16.35
CA ARG A 73 1.31 -3.53 -14.96
C ARG A 73 1.97 -2.36 -14.24
N LEU A 74 2.86 -1.61 -14.91
CA LEU A 74 3.47 -0.40 -14.36
C LEU A 74 2.43 0.66 -14.01
N MET A 75 1.48 0.90 -14.92
CA MET A 75 0.40 1.86 -14.69
C MET A 75 -0.49 1.44 -13.51
N SER A 76 -0.84 0.15 -13.42
CA SER A 76 -1.58 -0.35 -12.26
C SER A 76 -0.82 -0.18 -10.95
N TYR A 77 0.51 -0.35 -10.94
CA TYR A 77 1.28 -0.07 -9.73
C TYR A 77 1.29 1.41 -9.39
N LYS A 78 1.43 2.30 -10.38
CA LYS A 78 1.34 3.74 -10.18
C LYS A 78 0.04 4.12 -9.49
N GLU A 79 -1.10 3.66 -10.01
CA GLU A 79 -2.42 3.88 -9.41
C GLU A 79 -2.47 3.35 -7.97
N CYS A 80 -1.93 2.15 -7.72
CA CYS A 80 -1.86 1.60 -6.36
C CYS A 80 -1.06 2.50 -5.40
N PHE A 81 0.07 3.05 -5.84
CA PHE A 81 0.90 3.93 -5.02
C PHE A 81 0.24 5.29 -4.79
N GLU A 82 -0.45 5.84 -5.80
CA GLU A 82 -1.22 7.08 -5.66
C GLU A 82 -2.34 6.92 -4.63
N ILE A 83 -3.11 5.83 -4.70
CA ILE A 83 -4.14 5.51 -3.70
C ILE A 83 -3.50 5.30 -2.32
N MET A 84 -2.39 4.58 -2.25
CA MET A 84 -1.72 4.28 -0.99
C MET A 84 -1.16 5.54 -0.33
N GLY A 85 -0.68 6.52 -1.09
CA GLY A 85 -0.09 7.73 -0.54
C GLY A 85 1.23 7.48 0.20
N LYS A 86 1.66 8.47 0.99
CA LYS A 86 2.96 8.46 1.67
C LYS A 86 2.95 7.72 3.01
N ASP A 87 1.80 7.74 3.67
CA ASP A 87 1.71 7.46 5.11
C ASP A 87 1.38 5.99 5.42
N ARG A 88 0.98 5.21 4.42
CA ARG A 88 0.57 3.80 4.62
C ARG A 88 1.23 2.83 3.65
N ASN A 89 1.20 1.55 4.03
CA ASN A 89 1.88 0.47 3.34
C ASN A 89 0.94 -0.51 2.60
N SER A 90 -0.37 -0.37 2.79
CA SER A 90 -1.40 -1.22 2.19
C SER A 90 -2.75 -0.51 2.23
N TYR A 91 -3.72 -1.00 1.46
CA TYR A 91 -5.12 -0.57 1.53
C TYR A 91 -6.04 -1.70 1.03
N SER A 92 -7.30 -1.75 1.46
CA SER A 92 -8.27 -2.72 0.94
C SER A 92 -8.75 -2.33 -0.45
N LYS A 93 -9.03 -3.31 -1.32
CA LYS A 93 -9.59 -3.04 -2.65
C LYS A 93 -11.03 -2.54 -2.60
N THR A 94 -11.80 -2.95 -1.58
CA THR A 94 -13.22 -2.60 -1.43
C THR A 94 -13.42 -1.34 -0.60
N ASP A 95 -12.52 -1.09 0.35
CA ASP A 95 -12.52 0.08 1.22
C ASP A 95 -11.10 0.69 1.19
N LEU A 96 -10.93 1.72 0.38
CA LEU A 96 -9.63 2.31 0.14
C LEU A 96 -9.04 2.99 1.39
N GLU A 97 -9.81 3.22 2.45
CA GLU A 97 -9.33 3.85 3.69
C GLU A 97 -8.77 2.82 4.69
N ALA A 98 -9.28 1.59 4.66
CA ALA A 98 -8.86 0.49 5.53
C ALA A 98 -7.46 -0.05 5.17
N THR A 99 -6.65 -0.37 6.18
CA THR A 99 -5.31 -0.95 6.01
C THR A 99 -5.27 -2.40 6.46
N PHE A 100 -4.36 -3.19 5.89
CA PHE A 100 -4.22 -4.60 6.26
C PHE A 100 -3.45 -4.73 7.59
N MET A 101 -4.18 -5.15 8.62
CA MET A 101 -3.66 -5.31 9.98
C MET A 101 -3.63 -6.77 10.41
N ARG A 102 -2.79 -7.10 11.39
CA ARG A 102 -2.82 -8.40 12.05
C ARG A 102 -3.89 -8.36 13.11
N MET A 103 -4.96 -9.14 12.91
CA MET A 103 -6.02 -9.23 13.90
C MET A 103 -5.57 -10.05 15.11
N LYS A 104 -6.08 -9.70 16.29
CA LYS A 104 -5.93 -10.51 17.52
C LYS A 104 -6.54 -11.90 17.31
N GLU A 105 -7.69 -11.95 16.65
CA GLU A 105 -8.37 -13.18 16.26
C GLU A 105 -7.81 -13.72 14.94
N ASP A 106 -6.96 -14.74 15.04
CA ASP A 106 -6.41 -15.49 13.90
C ASP A 106 -6.95 -16.93 13.94
N TYR A 107 -8.26 -17.09 13.72
CA TYR A 107 -8.94 -18.40 13.80
C TYR A 107 -8.28 -19.47 12.91
N MET A 108 -7.81 -19.07 11.73
CA MET A 108 -7.17 -19.97 10.78
C MET A 108 -5.69 -20.25 11.11
N LEU A 109 -5.14 -19.58 12.14
CA LEU A 109 -3.74 -19.66 12.59
C LEU A 109 -2.72 -19.50 11.44
N ASN A 110 -3.13 -18.80 10.38
CA ASN A 110 -2.35 -18.68 9.14
C ASN A 110 -1.63 -17.32 9.06
N GLY A 111 -1.94 -16.43 10.00
CA GLY A 111 -1.40 -15.10 10.07
C GLY A 111 -1.76 -14.16 8.96
N GLN A 112 -2.92 -14.39 8.35
CA GLN A 112 -3.46 -13.54 7.32
C GLN A 112 -3.82 -12.16 7.88
N LEU A 113 -3.31 -11.12 7.23
CA LEU A 113 -3.73 -9.76 7.50
C LEU A 113 -5.15 -9.56 6.96
N LYS A 114 -5.96 -8.78 7.66
CA LYS A 114 -7.31 -8.41 7.24
C LYS A 114 -7.42 -6.89 7.16
N PRO A 115 -8.18 -6.35 6.20
CA PRO A 115 -8.43 -4.92 6.17
C PRO A 115 -9.22 -4.53 7.42
N ALA A 116 -8.74 -3.54 8.15
CA ALA A 116 -9.33 -3.09 9.40
C ALA A 116 -8.98 -1.63 9.68
N TYR A 117 -9.64 -1.09 10.70
CA TYR A 117 -9.27 0.15 11.36
C TYR A 117 -8.85 -0.16 12.79
N ASN A 118 -7.94 0.64 13.30
CA ASN A 118 -7.57 0.65 14.69
C ASN A 118 -8.48 1.64 15.43
N VAL A 119 -9.33 1.12 16.32
CA VAL A 119 -10.32 1.92 17.06
C VAL A 119 -9.83 2.09 18.48
N GLN A 120 -9.75 3.33 18.94
CA GLN A 120 -9.37 3.70 20.29
C GLN A 120 -10.50 4.41 21.01
N ILE A 121 -10.61 4.14 22.31
CA ILE A 121 -11.69 4.64 23.16
C ILE A 121 -11.07 5.31 24.38
N GLY A 122 -11.42 6.57 24.61
CA GLY A 122 -11.06 7.31 25.81
C GLY A 122 -12.17 7.17 26.86
N VAL A 123 -11.80 6.78 28.07
CA VAL A 123 -12.72 6.57 29.19
C VAL A 123 -12.31 7.46 30.35
N GLU A 124 -13.28 8.15 30.93
CA GLU A 124 -13.10 8.98 32.11
C GLU A 124 -14.25 8.72 33.09
N ASN A 125 -13.96 8.52 34.37
CA ASN A 125 -14.98 8.29 35.42
C ASN A 125 -16.03 7.22 35.04
N TYR A 126 -15.60 6.12 34.44
CA TYR A 126 -16.44 5.02 33.92
C TYR A 126 -17.33 5.35 32.70
N PHE A 127 -17.19 6.54 32.12
CA PHE A 127 -17.90 6.96 30.91
C PHE A 127 -16.97 6.98 29.71
N ILE A 128 -17.48 6.54 28.56
CA ILE A 128 -16.79 6.73 27.28
C ILE A 128 -16.96 8.20 26.89
N VAL A 129 -15.85 8.94 26.89
CA VAL A 129 -15.83 10.36 26.52
C VAL A 129 -15.42 10.56 25.07
N HIS A 130 -14.58 9.67 24.53
CA HIS A 130 -14.07 9.79 23.16
C HIS A 130 -13.94 8.45 22.43
N GLY A 131 -14.09 8.52 21.12
CA GLY A 131 -13.67 7.49 20.17
C GLY A 131 -12.77 8.09 19.10
N TYR A 132 -11.78 7.32 18.67
CA TYR A 132 -10.87 7.66 17.58
C TYR A 132 -10.68 6.45 16.68
N ILE A 133 -10.71 6.67 15.36
CA ILE A 133 -10.58 5.62 14.36
C ILE A 133 -9.38 6.00 13.50
N SER A 134 -8.40 5.11 13.46
CA SER A 134 -7.17 5.27 12.68
C SER A 134 -7.03 4.13 11.68
N ASN A 135 -6.38 4.41 10.56
CA ASN A 135 -5.89 3.37 9.66
C ASN A 135 -4.42 2.99 9.96
N ASP A 136 -3.82 3.52 11.02
CA ASP A 136 -2.50 3.12 11.49
C ASP A 136 -2.55 1.76 12.18
N CYS A 137 -1.62 0.88 11.79
CA CYS A 137 -1.51 -0.45 12.40
C CYS A 137 -0.95 -0.41 13.83
N THR A 138 -0.41 0.72 14.29
CA THR A 138 0.27 0.88 15.58
C THR A 138 -0.28 2.07 16.35
N ASP A 139 -0.28 1.99 17.67
CA ASP A 139 -0.89 2.99 18.55
C ASP A 139 -0.02 4.23 18.80
N TYR A 140 1.24 4.22 18.36
CA TYR A 140 2.24 5.27 18.62
C TYR A 140 1.80 6.70 18.29
N ASN A 141 1.04 6.88 17.20
CA ASN A 141 0.61 8.20 16.73
C ASN A 141 -0.82 8.56 17.17
N ILE A 142 -1.49 7.71 17.97
CA ILE A 142 -2.92 7.86 18.24
C ILE A 142 -3.20 8.68 19.50
N LEU A 143 -2.36 8.59 20.54
CA LEU A 143 -2.63 9.26 21.81
C LEU A 143 -2.74 10.78 21.66
N ILE A 144 -1.82 11.39 20.91
CA ILE A 144 -1.77 12.85 20.72
C ILE A 144 -3.08 13.38 20.10
N PRO A 145 -3.57 12.85 18.95
CA PRO A 145 -4.87 13.22 18.41
C PRO A 145 -6.04 13.08 19.40
N VAL A 146 -6.03 12.05 20.25
CA VAL A 146 -7.10 11.83 21.25
C VAL A 146 -7.06 12.89 22.33
N LEU A 147 -5.88 13.26 22.82
CA LEU A 147 -5.71 14.32 23.83
C LEU A 147 -6.07 15.70 23.28
N GLU A 148 -5.66 16.01 22.04
CA GLU A 148 -6.05 17.25 21.37
C GLU A 148 -7.57 17.34 21.19
N LYS A 149 -8.20 16.23 20.83
CA LYS A 149 -9.67 16.13 20.72
C LYS A 149 -10.34 16.39 22.07
N HIS A 150 -9.79 15.85 23.15
CA HIS A 150 -10.29 16.10 24.51
C HIS A 150 -10.18 17.56 24.90
N LYS A 151 -8.98 18.14 24.77
CA LYS A 151 -8.74 19.56 25.07
C LYS A 151 -9.68 20.47 24.28
N LYS A 152 -9.93 20.15 23.00
CA LYS A 152 -10.85 20.92 22.17
C LYS A 152 -12.32 20.76 22.57
N ALA A 153 -12.72 19.59 23.06
CA ALA A 153 -14.12 19.31 23.42
C ALA A 153 -14.51 19.92 24.77
N PHE A 154 -13.61 19.87 25.75
CA PHE A 154 -13.89 20.30 27.12
C PHE A 154 -13.21 21.61 27.52
N GLU A 155 -12.29 22.13 26.68
CA GLU A 155 -11.46 23.30 26.97
C GLU A 155 -10.64 23.17 28.28
N ILE A 156 -10.41 21.93 28.70
CA ILE A 156 -9.70 21.56 29.93
C ILE A 156 -8.44 20.77 29.55
N GLU A 157 -7.33 21.09 30.22
CA GLU A 157 -6.12 20.27 30.20
C GLU A 157 -6.27 19.12 31.19
N LEU A 158 -5.96 17.91 30.73
CA LEU A 158 -5.99 16.71 31.56
C LEU A 158 -4.83 16.77 32.55
N GLU A 159 -5.12 16.53 33.84
CA GLU A 159 -4.09 16.49 34.89
C GLU A 159 -3.23 15.23 34.78
N GLU A 160 -3.83 14.10 34.41
CA GLU A 160 -3.15 12.82 34.24
C GLU A 160 -3.80 12.01 33.12
N VAL A 161 -2.97 11.25 32.40
CA VAL A 161 -3.41 10.33 31.35
C VAL A 161 -2.75 8.98 31.59
N THR A 162 -3.57 7.95 31.77
CA THR A 162 -3.10 6.56 31.81
C THR A 162 -3.36 5.89 30.47
N ALA A 163 -2.30 5.38 29.83
CA ALA A 163 -2.38 4.66 28.57
C ALA A 163 -1.54 3.38 28.63
N ASP A 164 -1.79 2.44 27.71
CA ASP A 164 -0.94 1.25 27.60
C ASP A 164 0.47 1.57 27.09
N SER A 165 1.39 0.60 27.20
CA SER A 165 2.77 0.78 26.74
C SER A 165 2.92 0.84 25.21
N GLY A 166 1.91 0.43 24.44
CA GLY A 166 1.86 0.54 22.99
C GLY A 166 1.78 1.98 22.50
N TYR A 167 1.28 2.89 23.34
CA TYR A 167 1.34 4.33 23.10
C TYR A 167 2.72 4.94 23.38
N CYS A 168 3.65 4.23 24.00
CA CYS A 168 4.93 4.82 24.43
C CYS A 168 5.82 5.15 23.22
N SER A 169 5.76 6.39 22.74
CA SER A 169 6.65 6.96 21.74
C SER A 169 7.41 8.16 22.32
N GLU A 170 8.63 8.43 21.83
CA GLU A 170 9.45 9.57 22.29
C GLU A 170 8.69 10.90 22.26
N LYS A 171 7.76 11.07 21.31
CA LYS A 171 6.95 12.29 21.17
C LYS A 171 5.99 12.52 22.33
N ILE A 172 5.55 11.47 23.01
CA ILE A 172 4.59 11.55 24.11
C ILE A 172 5.28 11.95 25.42
N PHE A 173 6.60 11.72 25.57
CA PHE A 173 7.34 12.17 26.76
C PHE A 173 7.42 13.70 26.92
N TYR A 174 7.12 14.46 25.87
CA TYR A 174 7.21 15.92 25.85
C TYR A 174 5.84 16.62 25.86
N ILE A 175 4.76 15.87 26.05
CA ILE A 175 3.38 16.34 26.17
C ILE A 175 2.95 16.16 27.62
#